data_AF-A5FHZ4-F1
#
_entry.id   AF-A5FHZ4-F1
#
_cell.length_a   1.000
_cell.length_b   1.000
_cell.length_c   1.000
_cell.angle_alpha   90.00
_cell.angle_beta   90.00
_cell.angle_gamma   90.00
#
_symmetry.space_group_name_H-M   'P 1'
#
loop_
_entity.id
_entity.type
_entity.pdbx_description
1 polymer ?
#
loop_
_entity_poly.entity_id
_entity_poly.type
_entity_poly.pdbx_seq_one_letter_code
_entity_poly.pdbx_strand_id
1 'polypeptide(L)'
;MKKITFSFLLIFFIFKINAQVSAYTFSQSPGTYKKITTGTVLGIIRNEDQRFVNPANLAGNSLDEGPGFPIGFDFTFNGIVFDRVGISTNGWISLGQSSLTPSVDMTSSLGTGFDSALSSTYVSTPPYLRNRIAAFHHDLSGVADQLNPDRSSNLRIATIGTAPNRSFVVQWSNYKFYGYTTGCDFSFQIILHETTNVVDVVYGFMLFTYSSSSVKVGLGGNDSTDFNTRRTFLVNDWNKTVAGKSNNDTCGTSENVTPPTPGTTFSWTPSTTLSKPAFNLAELAVYPNPVKNTLNLSYQDKIDNIKIFNVLGQEILNKNISASNDTVDMSQMLPGTYIAKISANNIVQTFKIVKI
;
A
#
# COMPACT_ATOMS: atom_id res chain seq x y z
N MET A 1 -50.72 -35.31 7.24
CA MET A 1 -49.52 -34.62 7.77
C MET A 1 -48.85 -33.86 6.63
N LYS A 2 -48.91 -32.53 6.63
CA LYS A 2 -48.28 -31.68 5.60
C LYS A 2 -46.77 -31.66 5.85
N LYS A 3 -45.96 -32.10 4.87
CA LYS A 3 -44.50 -31.96 4.92
C LYS A 3 -44.15 -30.52 4.55
N ILE A 4 -43.62 -29.77 5.51
CA ILE A 4 -43.06 -28.44 5.30
C ILE A 4 -41.58 -28.64 4.97
N THR A 5 -41.18 -28.34 3.74
CA THR A 5 -39.78 -28.42 3.31
C THR A 5 -39.12 -27.07 3.61
N PHE A 6 -38.21 -27.04 4.58
CA PHE A 6 -37.35 -25.88 4.83
C PHE A 6 -36.23 -25.86 3.78
N SER A 7 -36.26 -24.90 2.85
CA SER A 7 -35.10 -24.59 2.01
C SER A 7 -34.15 -23.69 2.80
N PHE A 8 -32.97 -24.22 3.12
CA PHE A 8 -31.84 -23.41 3.61
C PHE A 8 -31.20 -22.69 2.42
N LEU A 9 -31.44 -21.39 2.31
CA LEU A 9 -30.75 -20.53 1.35
C LEU A 9 -29.36 -20.19 1.92
N LEU A 10 -28.32 -20.87 1.42
CA LEU A 10 -26.94 -20.59 1.79
C LEU A 10 -26.47 -19.33 1.03
N ILE A 11 -26.50 -18.18 1.70
CA ILE A 11 -25.98 -16.91 1.17
C ILE A 11 -24.45 -16.96 1.22
N PHE A 12 -23.80 -17.15 0.07
CA PHE A 12 -22.35 -16.98 -0.07
C PHE A 12 -22.03 -15.47 -0.12
N PHE A 13 -21.58 -14.91 1.00
CA PHE A 13 -20.91 -13.61 1.00
C PHE A 13 -19.52 -13.78 0.36
N ILE A 14 -19.35 -13.26 -0.86
CA ILE A 14 -18.04 -13.07 -1.45
C ILE A 14 -17.43 -11.83 -0.79
N PHE A 15 -16.65 -12.01 0.27
CA PHE A 15 -15.81 -10.94 0.79
C PHE A 15 -14.67 -10.72 -0.21
N LYS A 16 -14.68 -9.58 -0.91
CA LYS A 16 -13.44 -9.05 -1.49
C LYS A 16 -12.52 -8.71 -0.32
N ILE A 17 -11.50 -9.53 -0.08
CA ILE A 17 -10.40 -9.16 0.80
C ILE A 17 -9.63 -8.09 0.03
N ASN A 18 -9.94 -6.82 0.28
CA ASN A 18 -9.09 -5.74 -0.20
C ASN A 18 -7.73 -5.88 0.51
N ALA A 19 -6.64 -5.54 -0.19
CA ALA A 19 -5.38 -5.34 0.50
C ALA A 19 -5.60 -4.29 1.60
N GLN A 20 -4.97 -4.52 2.75
CA GLN A 20 -5.02 -3.64 3.92
C GLN A 20 -3.59 -3.30 4.33
N VAL A 21 -3.35 -2.06 4.75
CA VAL A 21 -2.04 -1.60 5.23
C VAL A 21 -1.54 -2.47 6.38
N SER A 22 -2.43 -2.90 7.26
CA SER A 22 -2.14 -3.81 8.37
C SER A 22 -1.52 -5.16 7.93
N ALA A 23 -1.67 -5.56 6.68
CA ALA A 23 -1.07 -6.79 6.15
C ALA A 23 0.38 -6.60 5.65
N TYR A 24 0.85 -5.36 5.48
CA TYR A 24 2.20 -5.08 4.99
C TYR A 24 3.25 -5.72 5.91
N THR A 25 4.26 -6.35 5.32
CA THR A 25 5.35 -6.94 6.09
C THR A 25 6.37 -5.85 6.42
N PHE A 26 6.60 -5.63 7.72
CA PHE A 26 7.61 -4.70 8.19
C PHE A 26 8.97 -5.37 8.31
N SER A 27 10.02 -4.69 7.87
CA SER A 27 11.40 -4.99 8.23
C SER A 27 12.17 -3.73 8.63
N GLN A 28 13.19 -3.91 9.46
CA GLN A 28 14.08 -2.86 9.89
C GLN A 28 15.52 -3.32 9.62
N SER A 29 16.30 -2.49 8.94
CA SER A 29 17.66 -2.85 8.51
C SER A 29 18.64 -1.68 8.62
N PRO A 30 19.94 -1.95 8.82
CA PRO A 30 20.97 -0.94 8.63
C PRO A 30 21.11 -0.62 7.14
N GLY A 31 21.49 0.61 6.82
CA GLY A 31 21.60 1.09 5.45
C GLY A 31 22.46 2.34 5.35
N THR A 32 22.25 3.13 4.30
CA THR A 32 22.95 4.40 4.09
C THR A 32 21.95 5.50 3.85
N TYR A 33 22.07 6.60 4.60
CA TYR A 33 21.31 7.81 4.32
C TYR A 33 21.96 8.58 3.16
N LYS A 34 21.25 8.73 2.06
CA LYS A 34 21.71 9.49 0.89
C LYS A 34 20.85 10.74 0.72
N LYS A 35 21.39 11.89 1.14
CA LYS A 35 20.73 13.18 0.98
C LYS A 35 20.50 13.48 -0.51
N ILE A 36 19.27 13.79 -0.89
CA ILE A 36 18.98 14.37 -2.21
C ILE A 36 19.33 15.86 -2.21
N THR A 37 20.02 16.29 -3.27
CA THR A 37 20.44 17.69 -3.48
C THR A 37 19.74 18.35 -4.66
N THR A 38 19.04 17.56 -5.50
CA THR A 38 18.27 18.00 -6.66
C THR A 38 16.76 17.84 -6.43
N GLY A 39 15.92 18.32 -7.35
CA GLY A 39 14.47 18.31 -7.20
C GLY A 39 13.90 19.62 -6.65
N THR A 40 12.64 19.58 -6.21
CA THR A 40 11.84 20.75 -5.82
C THR A 40 11.95 21.00 -4.33
N VAL A 41 12.33 22.22 -3.94
CA VAL A 41 12.29 22.68 -2.53
C VAL A 41 10.88 23.14 -2.21
N LEU A 42 10.37 22.72 -1.04
CA LEU A 42 9.06 23.09 -0.53
C LEU A 42 9.22 24.02 0.68
N GLY A 43 8.52 25.14 0.61
CA GLY A 43 8.49 26.19 1.62
C GLY A 43 9.82 26.93 1.74
N ILE A 44 10.07 27.43 2.94
CA ILE A 44 11.25 28.19 3.36
C ILE A 44 12.03 27.45 4.45
N ILE A 45 13.18 27.98 4.83
CA ILE A 45 14.02 27.40 5.89
C ILE A 45 13.25 27.27 7.22
N ARG A 46 12.37 28.23 7.54
CA ARG A 46 11.55 28.25 8.75
C ARG A 46 10.10 27.82 8.48
N ASN A 47 9.93 26.67 7.84
CA ASN A 47 8.60 26.07 7.67
C ASN A 47 8.02 25.63 9.02
N GLU A 48 6.74 25.86 9.22
CA GLU A 48 5.96 25.45 10.38
C GLU A 48 4.52 25.26 9.93
N ASP A 49 3.97 24.07 10.12
CA ASP A 49 2.55 23.73 9.85
C ASP A 49 2.01 23.87 8.42
N GLN A 50 2.85 24.26 7.45
CA GLN A 50 2.42 24.25 6.06
C GLN A 50 2.08 22.84 5.60
N ARG A 51 1.02 22.78 4.79
CA ARG A 51 0.76 21.67 3.88
C ARG A 51 1.17 22.08 2.48
N PHE A 52 1.71 21.12 1.75
CA PHE A 52 2.10 21.26 0.35
C PHE A 52 1.20 20.34 -0.46
N VAL A 53 0.06 20.90 -0.89
CA VAL A 53 -0.98 20.20 -1.66
C VAL A 53 -1.17 20.78 -3.06
N ASN A 54 -0.45 21.85 -3.42
CA ASN A 54 -0.57 22.50 -4.72
C ASN A 54 0.81 22.79 -5.35
N PRO A 55 1.18 22.14 -6.47
CA PRO A 55 2.44 22.40 -7.17
C PRO A 55 2.64 23.84 -7.65
N ALA A 56 1.55 24.59 -7.84
CA ALA A 56 1.62 26.01 -8.19
C ALA A 56 1.95 26.91 -6.97
N ASN A 57 1.91 26.39 -5.75
CA ASN A 57 2.27 27.12 -4.53
C ASN A 57 3.33 26.35 -3.74
N LEU A 58 4.60 26.56 -4.11
CA LEU A 58 5.72 25.93 -3.42
C LEU A 58 5.95 26.48 -2.01
N ALA A 59 5.41 27.64 -1.65
CA ALA A 59 5.51 28.18 -0.29
C ALA A 59 4.67 27.37 0.73
N GLY A 60 3.73 26.55 0.25
CA GLY A 60 2.77 25.85 1.10
C GLY A 60 1.62 26.76 1.55
N ASN A 61 0.64 26.18 2.21
CA ASN A 61 -0.53 26.89 2.74
C ASN A 61 -1.11 26.13 3.95
N SER A 62 -2.21 26.63 4.49
CA SER A 62 -3.01 25.95 5.53
C SER A 62 -4.15 25.10 4.96
N LEU A 63 -4.21 24.91 3.63
CA LEU A 63 -5.24 24.08 2.99
C LEU A 63 -4.86 22.61 3.14
N ASP A 64 -5.85 21.79 3.47
CA ASP A 64 -5.66 20.35 3.59
C ASP A 64 -5.85 19.62 2.24
N GLU A 65 -6.42 20.27 1.23
CA GLU A 65 -6.79 19.65 -0.05
C GLU A 65 -6.16 20.37 -1.25
N GLY A 66 -5.88 19.62 -2.33
CA GLY A 66 -5.36 20.21 -3.56
C GLY A 66 -5.06 19.21 -4.67
N PRO A 67 -4.45 19.69 -5.79
CA PRO A 67 -4.07 18.83 -6.92
C PRO A 67 -2.89 17.89 -6.65
N GLY A 68 -2.13 18.09 -5.57
CA GLY A 68 -1.01 17.25 -5.15
C GLY A 68 0.22 17.29 -6.07
N PHE A 69 1.37 16.90 -5.52
CA PHE A 69 2.61 16.80 -6.27
C PHE A 69 2.70 15.45 -6.98
N PRO A 70 3.16 15.40 -8.25
CA PRO A 70 3.27 14.14 -8.97
C PRO A 70 4.36 13.24 -8.35
N ILE A 71 4.03 11.97 -8.13
CA ILE A 71 5.00 10.93 -7.72
C ILE A 71 5.99 10.64 -8.86
N GLY A 72 5.50 10.76 -10.10
CA GLY A 72 6.27 10.49 -11.32
C GLY A 72 6.08 9.07 -11.87
N PHE A 73 5.37 8.20 -11.16
CA PHE A 73 4.97 6.85 -11.56
C PHE A 73 3.72 6.43 -10.78
N ASP A 74 3.07 5.37 -11.24
CA ASP A 74 1.94 4.74 -10.54
C ASP A 74 2.46 3.95 -9.34
N PHE A 75 2.06 4.35 -8.13
CA PHE A 75 2.43 3.70 -6.88
C PHE A 75 1.22 2.99 -6.27
N THR A 76 1.29 1.68 -6.12
CA THR A 76 0.20 0.89 -5.53
C THR A 76 0.36 0.79 -4.02
N PHE A 77 -0.56 1.40 -3.28
CA PHE A 77 -0.62 1.35 -1.82
C PHE A 77 -2.00 0.91 -1.37
N ASN A 78 -2.09 0.05 -0.34
CA ASN A 78 -3.37 -0.46 0.13
C ASN A 78 -4.27 -1.07 -0.98
N GLY A 79 -3.65 -1.65 -2.03
CA GLY A 79 -4.36 -2.18 -3.19
C GLY A 79 -4.91 -1.13 -4.18
N ILE A 80 -4.55 0.14 -4.01
CA ILE A 80 -5.04 1.28 -4.77
C ILE A 80 -3.85 1.99 -5.43
N VAL A 81 -4.02 2.39 -6.69
CA VAL A 81 -2.97 3.10 -7.44
C VAL A 81 -3.05 4.59 -7.15
N PHE A 82 -1.94 5.19 -6.75
CA PHE A 82 -1.78 6.61 -6.49
C PHE A 82 -0.69 7.20 -7.38
N ASP A 83 -0.87 8.44 -7.82
CA ASP A 83 0.09 9.19 -8.65
C ASP A 83 0.35 10.60 -8.11
N ARG A 84 -0.28 10.97 -6.98
CA ARG A 84 -0.12 12.25 -6.28
C ARG A 84 0.25 12.06 -4.82
N VAL A 85 0.92 13.08 -4.26
CA VAL A 85 1.17 13.20 -2.82
C VAL A 85 0.85 14.60 -2.30
N GLY A 86 0.31 14.65 -1.09
CA GLY A 86 0.31 15.83 -0.23
C GLY A 86 1.42 15.69 0.81
N ILE A 87 2.14 16.76 1.11
CA ILE A 87 3.27 16.73 2.07
C ILE A 87 2.98 17.66 3.23
N SER A 88 3.25 17.22 4.46
CA SER A 88 3.19 18.05 5.65
C SER A 88 4.59 18.42 6.14
N THR A 89 4.78 19.66 6.58
CA THR A 89 5.97 20.06 7.37
C THR A 89 6.20 19.10 8.55
N ASN A 90 5.13 18.56 9.12
CA ASN A 90 5.08 17.74 10.33
C ASN A 90 5.41 16.26 10.10
N GLY A 91 6.28 15.94 9.14
CA GLY A 91 6.94 14.64 9.00
C GLY A 91 6.09 13.49 8.42
N TRP A 92 5.06 13.80 7.63
CA TRP A 92 4.17 12.81 7.00
C TRP A 92 3.62 13.26 5.64
N ILE A 93 3.08 12.30 4.88
CA ILE A 93 2.43 12.51 3.57
C ILE A 93 1.08 11.80 3.48
N SER A 94 0.17 12.30 2.63
CA SER A 94 -0.98 11.56 2.11
C SER A 94 -0.81 11.21 0.64
N LEU A 95 -1.48 10.14 0.21
CA LEU A 95 -1.49 9.67 -1.17
C LEU A 95 -2.77 10.13 -1.88
N GLY A 96 -2.66 10.41 -3.17
CA GLY A 96 -3.76 10.93 -3.98
C GLY A 96 -3.77 10.46 -5.43
N GLN A 97 -4.84 10.82 -6.13
CA GLN A 97 -5.07 10.47 -7.53
C GLN A 97 -5.38 11.71 -8.36
N SER A 98 -4.63 11.92 -9.44
CA SER A 98 -4.80 13.06 -10.34
C SER A 98 -6.14 13.09 -11.06
N SER A 99 -6.83 11.95 -11.13
CA SER A 99 -8.18 11.81 -11.69
C SER A 99 -9.29 12.36 -10.78
N LEU A 100 -8.97 12.67 -9.51
CA LEU A 100 -9.91 13.20 -8.53
C LEU A 100 -9.74 14.70 -8.33
N THR A 101 -10.82 15.37 -7.88
CA THR A 101 -10.82 16.77 -7.46
C THR A 101 -11.54 16.88 -6.11
N PRO A 102 -10.82 17.13 -4.99
CA PRO A 102 -9.36 17.29 -4.91
C PRO A 102 -8.62 15.97 -5.19
N SER A 103 -7.35 16.08 -5.61
CA SER A 103 -6.53 14.90 -5.90
C SER A 103 -5.89 14.33 -4.63
N VAL A 104 -5.55 15.19 -3.67
CA VAL A 104 -5.03 14.83 -2.33
C VAL A 104 -5.88 15.46 -1.25
N ASP A 105 -6.03 14.75 -0.14
CA ASP A 105 -6.72 15.21 1.07
C ASP A 105 -5.86 14.86 2.30
N MET A 106 -5.39 15.89 3.01
CA MET A 106 -4.55 15.81 4.19
C MET A 106 -5.36 16.02 5.49
N THR A 107 -6.69 16.15 5.41
CA THR A 107 -7.52 16.55 6.55
C THR A 107 -7.42 15.54 7.69
N SER A 108 -7.23 16.00 8.94
CA SER A 108 -7.19 15.13 10.11
C SER A 108 -8.24 15.53 11.15
N SER A 109 -8.88 14.54 11.79
CA SER A 109 -9.81 14.81 12.90
C SER A 109 -9.06 15.40 14.09
N LEU A 110 -9.63 16.46 14.68
CA LEU A 110 -9.12 17.28 15.79
C LEU A 110 -8.19 18.42 15.35
N GLY A 111 -8.56 19.65 15.73
CA GLY A 111 -7.84 20.90 15.46
C GLY A 111 -6.51 21.08 16.20
N THR A 112 -5.83 19.99 16.52
CA THR A 112 -4.44 19.95 17.01
C THR A 112 -3.67 18.99 16.09
N GLY A 113 -3.37 19.45 14.87
CA GLY A 113 -2.90 18.68 13.72
C GLY A 113 -1.48 18.08 13.83
N PHE A 114 -0.98 17.90 15.04
CA PHE A 114 0.42 17.54 15.30
C PHE A 114 0.63 16.08 15.65
N ASP A 115 -0.40 15.41 16.16
CA ASP A 115 -0.32 14.02 16.63
C ASP A 115 -1.39 13.12 16.01
N SER A 116 -2.17 13.58 15.02
CA SER A 116 -3.36 12.84 14.60
C SER A 116 -3.26 12.18 13.22
N ALA A 117 -2.16 12.32 12.46
CA ALA A 117 -2.12 11.85 11.07
C ALA A 117 -2.58 10.38 10.93
N LEU A 118 -1.93 9.45 11.63
CA LEU A 118 -2.26 8.02 11.56
C LEU A 118 -3.52 7.64 12.36
N SER A 119 -3.83 8.35 13.45
CA SER A 119 -4.98 8.06 14.31
C SER A 119 -6.26 8.83 13.92
N SER A 120 -6.20 9.65 12.87
CA SER A 120 -7.32 10.48 12.42
C SER A 120 -8.51 9.61 12.06
N THR A 121 -9.67 9.93 12.60
CA THR A 121 -10.96 9.32 12.28
C THR A 121 -11.72 10.08 11.20
N TYR A 122 -11.15 11.17 10.67
CA TYR A 122 -11.71 11.87 9.52
C TYR A 122 -11.79 10.92 8.32
N VAL A 123 -12.94 10.91 7.66
CA VAL A 123 -13.23 10.07 6.50
C VAL A 123 -13.21 10.95 5.26
N SER A 124 -12.15 10.81 4.47
CA SER A 124 -12.03 11.46 3.17
C SER A 124 -13.13 10.97 2.21
N THR A 125 -13.44 11.78 1.20
CA THR A 125 -14.35 11.37 0.12
C THR A 125 -13.62 11.47 -1.22
N PRO A 126 -13.26 10.33 -1.85
CA PRO A 126 -13.48 8.96 -1.41
C PRO A 126 -12.60 8.53 -0.22
N PRO A 127 -12.99 7.51 0.58
CA PRO A 127 -12.28 7.12 1.81
C PRO A 127 -10.80 6.79 1.62
N TYR A 128 -10.42 6.30 0.45
CA TYR A 128 -9.03 5.96 0.17
C TYR A 128 -8.10 7.15 -0.05
N LEU A 129 -8.61 8.38 -0.16
CA LEU A 129 -7.74 9.57 -0.08
C LEU A 129 -7.15 9.75 1.33
N ARG A 130 -7.66 9.00 2.32
CA ARG A 130 -7.06 9.00 3.65
C ARG A 130 -5.65 8.43 3.66
N ASN A 131 -5.25 7.50 2.79
CA ASN A 131 -4.00 6.73 2.92
C ASN A 131 -2.76 7.61 3.21
N ARG A 132 -2.01 7.28 4.28
CA ARG A 132 -0.92 8.12 4.83
C ARG A 132 0.33 7.32 5.15
N ILE A 133 1.45 8.03 5.12
CA ILE A 133 2.76 7.54 5.54
C ILE A 133 3.37 8.58 6.47
N ALA A 134 3.69 8.18 7.70
CA ALA A 134 4.38 9.00 8.68
C ALA A 134 5.78 8.45 8.93
N ALA A 135 6.80 9.27 8.69
CA ALA A 135 8.19 8.92 8.98
C ALA A 135 8.60 9.36 10.38
N PHE A 136 8.19 10.57 10.77
CA PHE A 136 8.55 11.17 12.05
C PHE A 136 7.50 12.23 12.38
N HIS A 137 6.23 11.79 12.51
CA HIS A 137 5.12 12.72 12.64
C HIS A 137 5.02 13.28 14.06
N HIS A 138 5.12 14.61 14.14
CA HIS A 138 4.92 15.43 15.32
C HIS A 138 4.77 16.91 14.89
N ASP A 139 4.52 17.81 15.83
CA ASP A 139 4.70 19.25 15.65
C ASP A 139 6.18 19.58 15.33
N LEU A 140 6.50 19.80 14.05
CA LEU A 140 7.86 20.08 13.57
C LEU A 140 7.95 21.50 13.01
N SER A 141 9.12 22.09 13.22
CA SER A 141 9.47 23.39 12.64
C SER A 141 10.85 23.34 12.00
N GLY A 142 11.00 24.11 10.93
CA GLY A 142 12.26 24.40 10.31
C GLY A 142 13.06 25.40 11.14
N VAL A 143 14.38 25.28 11.09
CA VAL A 143 15.36 26.11 11.79
C VAL A 143 16.33 26.69 10.78
N ALA A 144 16.64 27.97 10.96
CA ALA A 144 17.81 28.58 10.33
C ALA A 144 18.94 28.57 11.35
N ASP A 145 19.95 27.75 11.12
CA ASP A 145 21.18 27.76 11.91
C ASP A 145 22.05 28.92 11.39
N GLN A 146 22.21 29.95 12.21
CA GLN A 146 22.95 31.17 11.87
C GLN A 146 24.48 30.95 11.88
N LEU A 147 24.96 29.89 12.51
CA LEU A 147 26.38 29.57 12.65
C LEU A 147 26.83 28.55 11.60
N ASN A 148 25.96 27.63 11.20
CA ASN A 148 26.22 26.64 10.16
C ASN A 148 25.03 26.50 9.20
N PRO A 149 25.02 27.24 8.07
CA PRO A 149 23.92 27.18 7.10
C PRO A 149 23.61 25.79 6.55
N ASP A 150 24.58 24.86 6.51
CA ASP A 150 24.36 23.47 6.06
C ASP A 150 23.46 22.67 7.03
N ARG A 151 23.31 23.18 8.26
CA ARG A 151 22.37 22.68 9.29
C ARG A 151 21.04 23.42 9.31
N SER A 152 20.80 24.33 8.35
CA SER A 152 19.46 24.92 8.17
C SER A 152 18.50 23.91 7.55
N SER A 153 17.21 24.03 7.87
CA SER A 153 16.22 23.08 7.40
C SER A 153 15.95 23.18 5.91
N ASN A 154 15.64 22.04 5.31
CA ASN A 154 15.21 21.95 3.92
C ASN A 154 14.20 20.82 3.77
N LEU A 155 13.00 21.13 3.26
CA LEU A 155 12.05 20.14 2.78
C LEU A 155 12.13 20.07 1.26
N ARG A 156 12.29 18.86 0.73
CA ARG A 156 12.55 18.66 -0.69
C ARG A 156 11.91 17.38 -1.20
N ILE A 157 11.45 17.42 -2.44
CA ILE A 157 10.94 16.24 -3.16
C ILE A 157 11.71 16.01 -4.46
N ALA A 158 11.87 14.75 -4.84
CA ALA A 158 12.42 14.37 -6.14
C ALA A 158 11.99 12.96 -6.54
N THR A 159 11.70 12.76 -7.83
CA THR A 159 11.68 11.43 -8.44
C THR A 159 13.06 11.18 -9.05
N ILE A 160 13.75 10.15 -8.58
CA ILE A 160 15.12 9.80 -9.00
C ILE A 160 15.15 8.42 -9.66
N GLY A 161 16.22 8.13 -10.38
CA GLY A 161 16.40 6.88 -11.11
C GLY A 161 15.80 6.92 -12.52
N THR A 162 15.63 5.75 -13.12
CA THR A 162 15.07 5.59 -14.47
C THR A 162 14.02 4.49 -14.44
N ALA A 163 12.95 4.65 -15.23
CA ALA A 163 11.89 3.65 -15.28
C ALA A 163 12.45 2.27 -15.71
N PRO A 164 11.97 1.16 -15.14
CA PRO A 164 10.90 1.03 -14.14
C PRO A 164 11.40 1.07 -12.67
N ASN A 165 12.65 1.50 -12.43
CA ASN A 165 13.30 1.50 -11.13
C ASN A 165 13.47 2.92 -10.58
N ARG A 166 12.40 3.73 -10.63
CA ARG A 166 12.39 5.05 -10.02
C ARG A 166 12.03 4.98 -8.54
N SER A 167 12.49 6.00 -7.80
CA SER A 167 12.09 6.23 -6.42
C SER A 167 11.61 7.67 -6.27
N PHE A 168 10.45 7.86 -5.67
CA PHE A 168 9.99 9.19 -5.24
C PHE A 168 10.43 9.41 -3.80
N VAL A 169 11.21 10.47 -3.56
CA VAL A 169 11.81 10.79 -2.26
C VAL A 169 11.21 12.09 -1.74
N VAL A 170 10.72 12.07 -0.51
CA VAL A 170 10.42 13.26 0.30
C VAL A 170 11.45 13.32 1.41
N GLN A 171 12.17 14.44 1.51
CA GLN A 171 13.28 14.61 2.45
C GLN A 171 13.02 15.80 3.37
N TRP A 172 13.02 15.55 4.67
CA TRP A 172 13.16 16.56 5.72
C TRP A 172 14.62 16.55 6.15
N SER A 173 15.32 17.68 6.01
CA SER A 173 16.68 17.84 6.51
C SER A 173 16.71 18.86 7.64
N ASN A 174 17.42 18.53 8.71
CA ASN A 174 17.69 19.41 9.87
C ASN A 174 16.43 20.04 10.48
N TYR A 175 15.36 19.26 10.65
CA TYR A 175 14.15 19.72 11.33
C TYR A 175 14.29 19.64 12.86
N LYS A 176 13.43 20.34 13.58
CA LYS A 176 13.30 20.26 15.03
C LYS A 176 11.83 20.21 15.44
N PHE A 177 11.56 19.89 16.70
CA PHE A 177 10.23 20.12 17.26
C PHE A 177 9.91 21.62 17.34
N TYR A 178 8.64 21.98 17.14
CA TYR A 178 8.18 23.36 17.36
C TYR A 178 8.35 23.81 18.82
N GLY A 179 8.61 25.09 19.03
CA GLY A 179 8.84 25.68 20.36
C GLY A 179 10.25 25.46 20.94
N TYR A 180 11.05 24.53 20.41
CA TYR A 180 12.43 24.30 20.87
C TYR A 180 13.39 25.29 20.21
N THR A 181 14.22 25.96 21.01
CA THR A 181 15.12 27.04 20.56
C THR A 181 16.56 26.59 20.33
N THR A 182 16.96 25.43 20.85
CA THR A 182 18.30 24.84 20.67
C THR A 182 18.21 23.32 20.58
N GLY A 183 19.07 22.70 19.75
CA GLY A 183 19.52 21.32 20.01
C GLY A 183 18.79 20.15 19.34
N CYS A 184 18.07 20.28 18.24
CA CYS A 184 17.52 19.12 17.53
C CYS A 184 17.79 19.20 16.03
N ASP A 185 18.48 18.19 15.49
CA ASP A 185 18.65 17.99 14.05
C ASP A 185 17.99 16.66 13.67
N PHE A 186 16.85 16.75 13.00
CA PHE A 186 16.13 15.60 12.47
C PHE A 186 16.24 15.58 10.96
N SER A 187 16.94 14.57 10.44
CA SER A 187 17.02 14.32 9.00
C SER A 187 16.44 12.95 8.69
N PHE A 188 15.47 12.89 7.79
CA PHE A 188 14.81 11.64 7.41
C PHE A 188 14.17 11.76 6.02
N GLN A 189 13.81 10.61 5.47
CA GLN A 189 13.18 10.49 4.15
C GLN A 189 11.99 9.55 4.20
N ILE A 190 10.96 9.84 3.41
CA ILE A 190 10.01 8.85 2.91
C ILE A 190 10.38 8.56 1.47
N ILE A 191 10.44 7.28 1.10
CA ILE A 191 10.79 6.83 -0.24
C ILE A 191 9.73 5.84 -0.72
N LEU A 192 9.14 6.13 -1.89
CA LEU A 192 8.22 5.24 -2.59
C LEU A 192 8.96 4.62 -3.78
N HIS A 193 8.89 3.30 -3.94
CA HIS A 193 9.61 2.58 -5.01
C HIS A 193 8.66 2.10 -6.11
N GLU A 194 8.97 2.43 -7.36
CA GLU A 194 8.08 2.20 -8.52
C GLU A 194 7.69 0.73 -8.73
N THR A 195 8.65 -0.16 -8.97
CA THR A 195 8.34 -1.56 -9.31
C THR A 195 7.84 -2.36 -8.09
N THR A 196 8.45 -2.15 -6.93
CA THR A 196 8.19 -3.00 -5.75
C THR A 196 7.02 -2.52 -4.92
N ASN A 197 6.59 -1.26 -5.10
CA ASN A 197 5.60 -0.58 -4.27
C ASN A 197 5.95 -0.56 -2.76
N VAL A 198 7.23 -0.78 -2.44
CA VAL A 198 7.73 -0.70 -1.06
C VAL A 198 7.72 0.75 -0.61
N VAL A 199 7.30 0.96 0.64
CA VAL A 199 7.51 2.22 1.36
C VAL A 199 8.72 2.06 2.25
N ASP A 200 9.73 2.90 2.05
CA ASP A 200 10.86 3.02 2.96
C ASP A 200 10.81 4.35 3.72
N VAL A 201 11.14 4.29 5.00
CA VAL A 201 11.52 5.46 5.80
C VAL A 201 12.98 5.31 6.19
N VAL A 202 13.82 6.24 5.76
CA VAL A 202 15.27 6.21 6.00
C VAL A 202 15.67 7.36 6.90
N TYR A 203 16.28 7.06 8.04
CA TYR A 203 16.73 8.06 9.00
C TYR A 203 18.17 8.47 8.73
N GLY A 204 18.43 9.76 8.70
CA GLY A 204 19.76 10.36 8.65
C GLY A 204 20.27 10.63 10.06
N PHE A 205 20.98 11.74 10.22
CA PHE A 205 21.35 12.22 11.54
C PHE A 205 20.10 12.58 12.35
N MET A 206 20.03 12.07 13.57
CA MET A 206 18.94 12.27 14.52
C MET A 206 19.54 12.57 15.89
N LEU A 207 19.23 13.75 16.41
CA LEU A 207 19.74 14.19 17.71
C LEU A 207 18.59 14.29 18.73
N PHE A 208 18.56 13.38 19.69
CA PHE A 208 17.59 13.36 20.78
C PHE A 208 18.24 13.93 22.05
N THR A 209 17.88 15.16 22.43
CA THR A 209 18.63 15.91 23.46
C THR A 209 17.78 16.41 24.62
N TYR A 210 16.45 16.54 24.50
CA TYR A 210 15.65 17.22 25.53
C TYR A 210 14.20 16.76 25.61
N SER A 211 13.69 16.63 26.85
CA SER A 211 12.30 16.32 27.23
C SER A 211 11.68 15.05 26.62
N SER A 212 10.74 14.43 27.31
CA SER A 212 10.01 13.29 26.75
C SER A 212 9.01 13.76 25.70
N SER A 213 9.42 13.74 24.43
CA SER A 213 8.51 13.77 23.28
C SER A 213 8.44 12.36 22.66
N SER A 214 7.45 12.15 21.79
CA SER A 214 7.30 10.92 21.04
C SER A 214 6.63 11.21 19.72
N VAL A 215 7.03 10.50 18.67
CA VAL A 215 6.55 10.74 17.31
C VAL A 215 5.82 9.52 16.77
N LYS A 216 4.94 9.74 15.80
CA LYS A 216 4.26 8.64 15.10
C LYS A 216 5.05 8.22 13.86
N VAL A 217 5.20 6.90 13.73
CA VAL A 217 5.91 6.27 12.62
C VAL A 217 5.06 5.12 12.11
N GLY A 218 4.80 5.09 10.81
CA GLY A 218 4.06 3.99 10.20
C GLY A 218 3.16 4.39 9.06
N LEU A 219 2.29 3.44 8.73
CA LEU A 219 1.36 3.53 7.63
C LEU A 219 -0.08 3.61 8.15
N GLY A 220 -0.93 4.37 7.46
CA GLY A 220 -2.37 4.45 7.71
C GLY A 220 -3.16 4.21 6.44
N GLY A 221 -4.21 3.39 6.53
CA GLY A 221 -5.06 2.98 5.41
C GLY A 221 -6.29 3.86 5.20
N ASN A 222 -7.33 3.26 4.61
CA ASN A 222 -8.60 3.92 4.25
C ASN A 222 -9.37 4.45 5.47
N ASP A 223 -9.16 3.87 6.64
CA ASP A 223 -9.73 4.32 7.91
C ASP A 223 -8.71 4.16 9.05
N SER A 224 -9.07 4.63 10.24
CA SER A 224 -8.19 4.63 11.41
C SER A 224 -7.90 3.25 11.98
N THR A 225 -8.64 2.22 11.59
CA THR A 225 -8.45 0.84 12.06
C THR A 225 -7.49 0.04 11.17
N ASP A 226 -7.30 0.47 9.92
CA ASP A 226 -6.27 -0.08 9.03
C ASP A 226 -4.94 0.68 9.21
N PHE A 227 -4.01 0.09 9.97
CA PHE A 227 -2.72 0.71 10.26
C PHE A 227 -1.59 -0.30 10.40
N ASN A 228 -0.36 0.18 10.20
CA ASN A 228 0.87 -0.55 10.49
C ASN A 228 1.88 0.42 11.11
N THR A 229 1.76 0.61 12.43
CA THR A 229 2.55 1.57 13.22
C THR A 229 3.75 0.92 13.87
N ARG A 230 4.74 1.73 14.24
CA ARG A 230 5.89 1.33 15.06
C ARG A 230 5.82 1.98 16.44
N ARG A 231 6.44 1.32 17.41
CA ARG A 231 6.71 1.89 18.72
C ARG A 231 8.07 1.47 19.25
N THR A 232 8.64 2.30 20.11
CA THR A 232 9.78 1.92 20.92
C THR A 232 9.29 1.18 22.18
N PHE A 233 10.01 0.17 22.66
CA PHE A 233 9.60 -0.64 23.83
C PHE A 233 10.76 -0.89 24.79
N LEU A 234 10.46 -0.94 26.10
CA LEU A 234 11.36 -1.13 27.25
C LEU A 234 12.53 -0.14 27.34
N VAL A 235 13.51 -0.28 26.45
CA VAL A 235 14.78 0.46 26.44
C VAL A 235 14.74 1.71 25.57
N ASN A 236 13.62 1.97 24.91
CA ASN A 236 13.43 3.05 23.96
C ASN A 236 14.57 3.17 22.92
N ASP A 237 14.73 2.12 22.11
CA ASP A 237 15.78 2.05 21.09
C ASP A 237 15.17 2.05 19.68
N TRP A 238 15.47 3.08 18.89
CA TRP A 238 15.03 3.19 17.50
C TRP A 238 15.67 2.14 16.58
N ASN A 239 16.76 1.50 16.99
CA ASN A 239 17.38 0.40 16.25
C ASN A 239 16.70 -0.95 16.53
N LYS A 240 15.69 -0.98 17.41
CA LYS A 240 14.95 -2.19 17.83
C LYS A 240 13.47 -1.91 18.05
N THR A 241 12.82 -1.24 17.09
CA THR A 241 11.39 -0.95 17.22
C THR A 241 10.55 -2.21 17.15
N VAL A 242 9.40 -2.19 17.81
CA VAL A 242 8.40 -3.27 17.74
C VAL A 242 7.14 -2.77 17.04
N ALA A 243 6.29 -3.70 16.59
CA ALA A 243 5.01 -3.35 15.99
C ALA A 243 4.13 -2.60 17.01
N GLY A 244 3.47 -1.55 16.54
CA GLY A 244 2.41 -0.89 17.28
C GLY A 244 1.19 -1.80 17.40
N LYS A 245 0.48 -1.67 18.51
CA LYS A 245 -0.78 -2.33 18.83
C LYS A 245 -1.98 -1.41 18.58
N SER A 246 -1.75 -0.11 18.42
CA SER A 246 -2.76 0.90 18.12
C SER A 246 -2.24 1.91 17.08
N ASN A 247 -3.18 2.63 16.46
CA ASN A 247 -2.90 3.71 15.52
C ASN A 247 -2.31 4.98 16.19
N ASN A 248 -2.27 5.02 17.52
CA ASN A 248 -1.74 6.13 18.31
C ASN A 248 -0.45 5.77 19.06
N ASP A 249 0.08 4.56 18.88
CA ASP A 249 1.40 4.19 19.40
C ASP A 249 2.50 5.08 18.81
N THR A 250 3.54 5.33 19.60
CA THR A 250 4.61 6.28 19.29
C THR A 250 6.01 5.71 19.55
N CYS A 251 7.01 6.35 18.94
CA CYS A 251 8.42 6.15 19.22
C CYS A 251 8.93 7.36 20.03
N GLY A 252 9.49 7.11 21.23
CA GLY A 252 10.01 8.20 22.10
C GLY A 252 11.28 8.85 21.54
N THR A 253 11.58 10.10 21.91
CA THR A 253 12.72 10.88 21.37
C THR A 253 13.48 11.71 22.41
N SER A 254 13.61 11.23 23.65
CA SER A 254 14.33 11.94 24.71
C SER A 254 15.83 11.64 24.74
N GLU A 255 16.58 12.35 25.58
CA GLU A 255 18.03 12.15 25.80
C GLU A 255 18.41 10.71 26.24
N ASN A 256 17.45 9.97 26.82
CA ASN A 256 17.64 8.59 27.28
C ASN A 256 17.20 7.55 26.24
N VAL A 257 16.79 7.99 25.05
CA VAL A 257 16.39 7.13 23.92
C VAL A 257 17.58 6.96 22.99
N THR A 258 17.86 5.72 22.59
CA THR A 258 18.87 5.46 21.56
C THR A 258 18.32 5.92 20.20
N PRO A 259 18.94 6.93 19.53
CA PRO A 259 18.52 7.37 18.21
C PRO A 259 18.80 6.30 17.15
N PRO A 260 18.10 6.32 16.00
CA PRO A 260 18.42 5.42 14.90
C PRO A 260 19.84 5.71 14.42
N THR A 261 20.60 4.66 14.18
CA THR A 261 21.91 4.79 13.52
C THR A 261 21.68 5.41 12.13
N PRO A 262 22.43 6.44 11.70
CA PRO A 262 22.23 7.03 10.38
C PRO A 262 22.25 5.98 9.27
N GLY A 263 21.22 5.98 8.42
CA GLY A 263 20.94 4.97 7.40
C GLY A 263 19.98 3.87 7.83
N THR A 264 19.55 3.82 9.09
CA THR A 264 18.50 2.88 9.55
C THR A 264 17.25 3.05 8.68
N THR A 265 16.81 1.95 8.08
CA THR A 265 15.70 1.92 7.14
C THR A 265 14.57 1.08 7.71
N PHE A 266 13.37 1.66 7.72
CA PHE A 266 12.10 1.01 8.05
C PHE A 266 11.38 0.74 6.74
N SER A 267 11.21 -0.52 6.39
CA SER A 267 10.61 -0.93 5.13
C SER A 267 9.26 -1.59 5.39
N TRP A 268 8.22 -1.12 4.72
CA TRP A 268 6.94 -1.80 4.62
C TRP A 268 6.76 -2.33 3.21
N THR A 269 6.86 -3.65 3.09
CA THR A 269 6.64 -4.35 1.83
C THR A 269 5.17 -4.70 1.73
N PRO A 270 4.45 -4.29 0.67
CA PRO A 270 3.09 -4.74 0.43
C PRO A 270 3.06 -6.27 0.53
N SER A 271 2.04 -6.81 1.19
CA SER A 271 1.82 -8.25 1.07
C SER A 271 1.62 -8.52 -0.40
N THR A 272 2.50 -9.32 -0.97
CA THR A 272 2.18 -9.99 -2.21
C THR A 272 1.03 -10.93 -1.85
N THR A 273 -0.21 -10.42 -1.94
CA THR A 273 -1.22 -11.27 -2.55
C THR A 273 -0.65 -11.49 -3.93
N LEU A 274 0.13 -12.57 -4.04
CA LEU A 274 0.35 -13.26 -5.28
C LEU A 274 -1.03 -13.22 -5.93
N SER A 275 -1.19 -12.49 -7.04
CA SER A 275 -2.35 -12.75 -7.88
C SER A 275 -2.35 -14.26 -7.99
N LYS A 276 -3.39 -14.92 -7.45
CA LYS A 276 -3.54 -16.36 -7.64
C LYS A 276 -3.23 -16.59 -9.12
N PRO A 277 -2.25 -17.44 -9.49
CA PRO A 277 -1.76 -17.49 -10.86
C PRO A 277 -2.96 -17.46 -11.78
N ALA A 278 -3.03 -16.41 -12.61
CA ALA A 278 -4.10 -16.29 -13.58
C ALA A 278 -4.15 -17.63 -14.29
N PHE A 279 -5.33 -18.28 -14.31
CA PHE A 279 -5.49 -19.62 -14.85
C PHE A 279 -4.67 -19.75 -16.15
N ASN A 280 -3.53 -20.46 -16.08
CA ASN A 280 -2.61 -20.50 -17.19
C ASN A 280 -3.17 -21.48 -18.21
N LEU A 281 -3.73 -20.95 -19.30
CA LEU A 281 -4.32 -21.76 -20.36
C LEU A 281 -3.29 -22.73 -20.96
N ALA A 282 -1.99 -22.40 -20.90
CA ALA A 282 -0.92 -23.25 -21.40
C ALA A 282 -0.74 -24.55 -20.60
N GLU A 283 -1.29 -24.61 -19.38
CA GLU A 283 -1.12 -25.74 -18.46
C GLU A 283 -2.38 -26.63 -18.37
N LEU A 284 -3.51 -26.19 -18.93
CA LEU A 284 -4.72 -27.01 -19.06
C LEU A 284 -4.65 -27.84 -20.34
N ALA A 285 -4.41 -29.14 -20.20
CA ALA A 285 -4.46 -30.08 -21.31
C ALA A 285 -5.86 -30.70 -21.43
N VAL A 286 -6.48 -30.55 -22.60
CA VAL A 286 -7.78 -31.15 -22.93
C VAL A 286 -7.67 -31.92 -24.24
N TYR A 287 -7.71 -33.25 -24.17
CA TYR A 287 -7.37 -34.09 -25.31
C TYR A 287 -8.02 -35.49 -25.27
N PRO A 288 -8.20 -36.16 -26.42
CA PRO A 288 -7.98 -35.63 -27.76
C PRO A 288 -9.07 -34.63 -28.15
N ASN A 289 -8.72 -33.64 -28.97
CA ASN A 289 -9.68 -32.77 -29.63
C ASN A 289 -9.26 -32.67 -31.11
N PRO A 290 -9.96 -33.32 -32.06
CA PRO A 290 -11.29 -33.93 -31.93
C PRO A 290 -11.36 -35.21 -31.06
N VAL A 291 -12.50 -35.42 -30.40
CA VAL A 291 -12.76 -36.54 -29.48
C VAL A 291 -13.73 -37.55 -30.07
N LYS A 292 -13.51 -38.85 -29.82
CA LYS A 292 -14.46 -39.94 -30.12
C LYS A 292 -15.33 -40.28 -28.92
N ASN A 293 -14.79 -40.86 -27.86
CA ASN A 293 -15.61 -41.33 -26.73
C ASN A 293 -15.21 -40.68 -25.41
N THR A 294 -13.92 -40.48 -25.17
CA THR A 294 -13.42 -40.04 -23.87
C THR A 294 -12.52 -38.83 -24.05
N LEU A 295 -12.85 -37.74 -23.36
CA LEU A 295 -12.05 -36.52 -23.30
C LEU A 295 -11.27 -36.53 -21.98
N ASN A 296 -9.95 -36.44 -22.05
CA ASN A 296 -9.07 -36.35 -20.90
C ASN A 296 -8.85 -34.88 -20.53
N LEU A 297 -8.81 -34.63 -19.22
CA LEU A 297 -8.54 -33.34 -18.61
C LEU A 297 -7.32 -33.50 -17.71
N SER A 298 -6.36 -32.60 -17.85
CA SER A 298 -5.22 -32.50 -16.93
C SER A 298 -4.88 -31.04 -16.71
N TYR A 299 -4.65 -30.68 -15.46
CA TYR A 299 -4.27 -29.35 -15.03
C TYR A 299 -3.28 -29.44 -13.87
N GLN A 300 -2.45 -28.41 -13.67
CA GLN A 300 -1.51 -28.37 -12.55
C GLN A 300 -2.22 -28.29 -11.19
N ASP A 301 -3.38 -27.62 -11.15
CA ASP A 301 -4.21 -27.47 -9.97
C ASP A 301 -5.48 -28.34 -10.00
N LYS A 302 -6.18 -28.36 -8.87
CA LYS A 302 -7.50 -29.01 -8.74
C LYS A 302 -8.52 -28.40 -9.70
N ILE A 303 -9.13 -29.25 -10.53
CA ILE A 303 -10.32 -28.94 -11.33
C ILE A 303 -11.55 -29.19 -10.46
N ASP A 304 -12.40 -28.19 -10.31
CA ASP A 304 -13.62 -28.31 -9.50
C ASP A 304 -14.75 -28.97 -10.31
N ASN A 305 -14.97 -28.50 -11.54
CA ASN A 305 -16.12 -28.90 -12.36
C ASN A 305 -15.86 -28.70 -13.86
N ILE A 306 -16.49 -29.52 -14.70
CA ILE A 306 -16.64 -29.28 -16.14
C ILE A 306 -18.11 -29.32 -16.55
N LYS A 307 -18.52 -28.36 -17.37
CA LYS A 307 -19.81 -28.32 -18.06
C LYS A 307 -19.61 -28.34 -19.56
N ILE A 308 -20.44 -29.09 -20.29
CA ILE A 308 -20.43 -29.11 -21.75
C ILE A 308 -21.78 -28.64 -22.26
N PHE A 309 -21.74 -27.74 -23.24
CA PHE A 309 -22.89 -27.13 -23.88
C PHE A 309 -22.88 -27.41 -25.38
N ASN A 310 -24.06 -27.54 -26.00
CA ASN A 310 -24.15 -27.48 -27.45
C ASN A 310 -24.03 -26.03 -27.95
N VAL A 311 -23.98 -25.83 -29.27
CA VAL A 311 -23.86 -24.48 -29.89
C VAL A 311 -25.05 -23.55 -29.62
N LEU A 312 -26.20 -24.10 -29.20
CA LEU A 312 -27.38 -23.33 -28.80
C LEU A 312 -27.31 -22.89 -27.32
N GLY A 313 -26.25 -23.27 -26.59
CA GLY A 313 -26.07 -22.94 -25.18
C GLY A 313 -26.81 -23.87 -24.21
N GLN A 314 -27.39 -24.97 -24.67
CA GLN A 314 -28.04 -25.95 -23.79
C GLN A 314 -26.97 -26.79 -23.08
N GLU A 315 -27.09 -26.94 -21.75
CA GLU A 315 -26.21 -27.79 -20.94
C GLU A 315 -26.48 -29.27 -21.27
N ILE A 316 -25.45 -29.97 -21.72
CA ILE A 316 -25.50 -31.40 -22.08
C ILE A 316 -24.90 -32.26 -20.97
N LEU A 317 -23.84 -31.77 -20.32
CA LEU A 317 -23.14 -32.48 -19.25
C LEU A 317 -22.65 -31.50 -18.19
N ASN A 318 -22.69 -31.94 -16.94
CA ASN A 318 -22.16 -31.22 -15.79
C ASN A 318 -21.57 -32.23 -14.80
N LYS A 319 -20.23 -32.26 -14.71
CA LYS A 319 -19.48 -33.22 -13.93
C LYS A 319 -18.58 -32.52 -12.93
N ASN A 320 -18.74 -32.85 -11.65
CA ASN A 320 -17.79 -32.48 -10.59
C ASN A 320 -16.58 -33.41 -10.66
N ILE A 321 -15.38 -32.84 -10.51
CA ILE A 321 -14.11 -33.57 -10.69
C ILE A 321 -13.35 -33.62 -9.35
N SER A 322 -13.06 -32.45 -8.78
CA SER A 322 -12.31 -32.28 -7.53
C SER A 322 -10.91 -32.93 -7.51
N ALA A 323 -10.24 -33.01 -8.66
CA ALA A 323 -8.91 -33.58 -8.85
C ALA A 323 -8.14 -32.81 -9.94
N SER A 324 -6.82 -32.99 -10.03
CA SER A 324 -5.97 -32.34 -11.06
C SER A 324 -6.07 -33.02 -12.43
N ASN A 325 -6.66 -34.20 -12.51
CA ASN A 325 -6.97 -34.90 -13.75
C ASN A 325 -8.27 -35.68 -13.64
N ASP A 326 -8.96 -35.85 -14.76
CA ASP A 326 -10.16 -36.69 -14.89
C ASP A 326 -10.46 -36.95 -16.38
N THR A 327 -11.47 -37.76 -16.64
CA THR A 327 -11.99 -38.05 -17.98
C THR A 327 -13.46 -37.68 -18.07
N VAL A 328 -13.94 -37.34 -19.26
CA VAL A 328 -15.35 -37.08 -19.55
C VAL A 328 -15.80 -38.04 -20.63
N ASP A 329 -16.84 -38.81 -20.33
CA ASP A 329 -17.50 -39.68 -21.30
C ASP A 329 -18.42 -38.84 -22.19
N MET A 330 -18.12 -38.86 -23.49
CA MET A 330 -18.84 -38.21 -24.56
C MET A 330 -19.40 -39.24 -25.57
N SER A 331 -19.40 -40.54 -25.23
CA SER A 331 -19.87 -41.62 -26.12
C SER A 331 -21.34 -41.47 -26.52
N GLN A 332 -22.17 -40.91 -25.64
CA GLN A 332 -23.60 -40.68 -25.87
C GLN A 332 -23.91 -39.36 -26.59
N MET A 333 -22.87 -38.57 -26.91
CA MET A 333 -23.02 -37.27 -27.58
C MET A 333 -22.95 -37.45 -29.10
N LEU A 334 -23.84 -36.77 -29.83
CA LEU A 334 -23.83 -36.79 -31.28
C LEU A 334 -22.57 -36.10 -31.84
N PRO A 335 -22.07 -36.49 -33.02
CA PRO A 335 -21.00 -35.77 -33.71
C PRO A 335 -21.35 -34.29 -33.90
N GLY A 336 -20.42 -33.38 -33.60
CA GLY A 336 -20.67 -31.95 -33.65
C GLY A 336 -19.68 -31.10 -32.85
N THR A 337 -19.91 -29.79 -32.86
CA THR A 337 -19.14 -28.83 -32.04
C THR A 337 -19.83 -28.59 -30.70
N TYR A 338 -19.04 -28.58 -29.64
CA TYR A 338 -19.47 -28.29 -28.28
C TYR A 338 -18.61 -27.20 -27.65
N ILE A 339 -19.15 -26.55 -26.63
CA ILE A 339 -18.44 -25.59 -25.80
C ILE A 339 -18.30 -26.19 -24.40
N ALA A 340 -17.07 -26.38 -23.94
CA ALA A 340 -16.82 -26.78 -22.55
C ALA A 340 -16.45 -25.58 -21.70
N LYS A 341 -16.98 -25.56 -20.47
CA LYS A 341 -16.59 -24.65 -19.41
C LYS A 341 -15.94 -25.45 -18.28
N ILE A 342 -14.67 -25.20 -18.00
CA ILE A 342 -13.95 -25.78 -16.86
C ILE A 342 -13.88 -24.74 -15.76
N SER A 343 -14.29 -25.12 -14.56
CA SER A 343 -14.11 -24.34 -13.35
C SER A 343 -12.97 -24.94 -12.54
N ALA A 344 -11.98 -24.11 -12.22
CA ALA A 344 -10.94 -24.44 -11.26
C ALA A 344 -10.64 -23.18 -10.47
N ASN A 345 -10.45 -23.31 -9.17
CA ASN A 345 -9.87 -22.23 -8.39
C ASN A 345 -10.74 -20.93 -8.37
N ASN A 346 -12.06 -21.06 -8.51
CA ASN A 346 -13.05 -19.97 -8.71
C ASN A 346 -12.91 -19.19 -10.04
N ILE A 347 -12.16 -19.72 -11.01
CA ILE A 347 -12.05 -19.19 -12.37
C ILE A 347 -12.74 -20.16 -13.33
N VAL A 348 -13.45 -19.61 -14.32
CA VAL A 348 -14.10 -20.38 -15.38
C VAL A 348 -13.39 -20.12 -16.70
N GLN A 349 -12.95 -21.18 -17.38
CA GLN A 349 -12.42 -21.12 -18.73
C GLN A 349 -13.33 -21.82 -19.73
N THR A 350 -13.37 -21.30 -20.95
CA THR A 350 -14.23 -21.81 -22.02
C THR A 350 -13.40 -22.22 -23.23
N PHE A 351 -13.64 -23.40 -23.79
CA PHE A 351 -12.98 -23.85 -25.02
C PHE A 351 -13.91 -24.71 -25.88
N LYS A 352 -13.55 -24.83 -27.17
CA LYS A 352 -14.30 -25.61 -28.16
C LYS A 352 -13.85 -27.06 -28.16
N ILE A 353 -14.79 -27.99 -28.17
CA ILE A 353 -14.57 -29.43 -28.40
C ILE A 353 -15.23 -29.82 -29.72
N VAL A 354 -14.56 -30.65 -30.51
CA VAL A 354 -15.12 -31.26 -31.72
C VAL A 354 -15.31 -32.75 -31.45
N LYS A 355 -16.56 -33.22 -31.44
CA LYS A 355 -16.92 -34.64 -31.34
C LYS A 355 -17.05 -35.22 -32.76
N ILE A 356 -16.37 -36.33 -33.01
CA ILE A 356 -16.40 -37.07 -34.29
C ILE A 356 -16.98 -38.47 -34.15
#